data_AF-A0A9N9LZW1-F1
#
_entry.id   AF-A0A9N9LZW1-F1
#
_cell.length_a   1.000
_cell.length_b   1.000
_cell.length_c   1.000
_cell.angle_alpha   90.00
_cell.angle_beta   90.00
_cell.angle_gamma   90.00
#
_symmetry.space_group_name_H-M   'P 1'
#
loop_
_entity.id
_entity.type
_entity.pdbx_description
1 polymer ?
#
loop_
_entity_poly.entity_id
_entity_poly.type
_entity_poly.pdbx_seq_one_letter_code
_entity_poly.pdbx_strand_id
1 'polypeptide(L)'
;MLGLSYWMLPVFSSLVWLGTLMGLLIHWTTSGRPQYQSMDPTQTIAYISDVGAQSLKPLFVTGCVLTSIFLDASFISEIVLRYKGRLARNYSRTEKILSVLSVIFAIVGTIGLICLSVFDTLRHPQLHDLFLVLFIFGYIVSAVFICWEYQRLGIHYRQHKILRYSFWIKLAFILIEVGLAIAFAVTQKTKKYDMAAILEWTVAFVFTFYVMSFFVDLIPALRTKDKSQRFTKGNGRTVMSIEQNDGLATAEINMHDRERRLEDGSSDRTLGRNNVGMVNTPMPPPPAKYRAP
;
A
#
# COMPACT_ATOMS: atom_id res chain seq x y z
N MET A 1 6.34 16.10 21.04
CA MET A 1 7.08 15.03 20.35
C MET A 1 6.91 15.28 18.86
N LEU A 2 7.99 15.63 18.15
CA LEU A 2 7.97 15.87 16.69
C LEU A 2 7.26 14.70 16.01
N GLY A 3 6.05 14.96 15.51
CA GLY A 3 5.18 13.96 14.90
C GLY A 3 5.70 13.61 13.52
N LEU A 4 6.87 12.97 13.43
CA LEU A 4 7.39 12.49 12.16
C LEU A 4 6.37 11.50 11.62
N SER A 5 5.75 11.88 10.51
CA SER A 5 4.67 11.14 9.93
C SER A 5 5.28 10.00 9.12
N TYR A 6 5.52 8.86 9.76
CA TYR A 6 6.28 7.72 9.22
C TYR A 6 5.90 7.32 7.78
N TRP A 7 4.63 7.50 7.40
CA TRP A 7 4.15 7.24 6.03
C TRP A 7 4.83 8.09 4.95
N MET A 8 5.39 9.26 5.30
CA MET A 8 6.09 10.14 4.36
C MET A 8 7.45 9.60 3.94
N LEU A 9 8.05 8.67 4.71
CA LEU A 9 9.37 8.13 4.43
C LEU A 9 9.42 7.42 3.05
N PRO A 10 8.57 6.42 2.76
CA PRO A 10 8.60 5.75 1.46
C PRO A 10 8.12 6.66 0.32
N VAL A 11 7.19 7.58 0.61
CA VAL A 11 6.71 8.56 -0.39
C VAL A 11 7.84 9.49 -0.80
N PHE A 12 8.55 10.09 0.15
CA PHE A 12 9.69 10.96 -0.14
C PHE A 12 10.79 10.19 -0.88
N SER A 13 11.14 8.98 -0.42
CA SER A 13 12.11 8.10 -1.08
C SER A 13 11.75 7.86 -2.57
N SER A 14 10.49 7.50 -2.85
CA SER A 14 10.01 7.27 -4.21
C SER A 14 10.01 8.52 -5.08
N LEU A 15 9.63 9.68 -4.54
CA LEU A 15 9.61 10.94 -5.28
C LEU A 15 11.01 11.43 -5.62
N VAL A 16 11.97 11.26 -4.71
CA VAL A 16 13.39 11.55 -4.98
C VAL A 16 13.90 10.66 -6.09
N TRP A 17 13.64 9.34 -6.01
CA TRP A 17 14.08 8.40 -7.04
C TRP A 17 13.49 8.73 -8.41
N LEU A 18 12.17 8.94 -8.46
CA LEU A 18 11.46 9.33 -9.67
C LEU A 18 12.00 10.65 -10.22
N GLY A 19 12.23 11.65 -9.37
CA GLY A 19 12.81 12.93 -9.75
C GLY A 19 14.21 12.79 -10.36
N THR A 20 15.06 11.93 -9.78
CA THR A 20 16.38 11.60 -10.34
C THR A 20 16.26 10.95 -11.71
N LEU A 21 15.41 9.93 -11.87
CA LEU A 21 15.19 9.26 -13.16
C LEU A 21 14.65 10.21 -14.22
N MET A 22 13.64 11.00 -13.87
CA MET A 22 13.08 12.00 -14.77
C MET A 22 14.11 13.06 -15.15
N GLY A 23 14.92 13.53 -14.20
CA GLY A 23 15.99 14.49 -14.45
C GLY A 23 17.03 13.97 -15.45
N LEU A 24 17.49 12.72 -15.26
CA LEU A 24 18.42 12.06 -16.18
C LEU A 24 17.79 11.85 -17.57
N LEU A 25 16.55 11.34 -17.62
CA LEU A 25 15.86 11.05 -18.89
C LEU A 25 15.55 12.32 -19.69
N ILE A 26 15.05 13.36 -19.02
CA ILE A 26 14.76 14.66 -19.64
C ILE A 26 16.05 15.27 -20.16
N HIS A 27 17.13 15.29 -19.37
CA HIS A 27 18.40 15.84 -19.82
C HIS A 27 18.96 15.10 -21.04
N TRP A 28 18.96 13.77 -21.02
CA TRP A 28 19.44 12.97 -22.16
C TRP A 28 18.60 13.21 -23.43
N THR A 29 17.28 13.29 -23.29
CA THR A 29 16.38 13.51 -24.42
C THR A 29 16.45 14.94 -24.98
N THR A 30 16.55 15.96 -24.14
CA THR A 30 16.62 17.37 -24.59
C THR A 30 18.00 17.73 -25.14
N SER A 31 19.05 17.01 -24.76
CA SER A 31 20.40 17.16 -25.32
C SER A 31 20.59 16.49 -26.68
N GLY A 32 19.52 15.97 -27.29
CA GLY A 32 19.58 15.31 -28.60
C GLY A 32 20.07 13.86 -28.56
N ARG A 33 19.97 13.18 -27.40
CA ARG A 33 20.37 11.78 -27.18
C ARG A 33 21.85 11.53 -27.55
N PRO A 34 22.80 12.22 -26.90
CA PRO A 34 24.22 12.03 -27.18
C PRO A 34 24.65 10.59 -26.88
N GLN A 35 25.58 10.08 -27.70
CA GLN A 35 26.28 8.83 -27.43
C GLN A 35 27.48 9.11 -26.53
N TYR A 36 27.55 8.44 -25.38
CA TYR A 36 28.59 8.64 -24.39
C TYR A 36 29.77 7.70 -24.57
N GLN A 37 30.93 8.04 -24.01
CA GLN A 37 32.13 7.19 -24.05
C GLN A 37 31.97 5.86 -23.29
N SER A 38 31.04 5.81 -22.33
CA SER A 38 30.71 4.58 -21.59
C SER A 38 29.79 3.64 -22.38
N MET A 39 29.19 4.12 -23.49
CA MET A 39 28.32 3.32 -24.35
C MET A 39 29.13 2.50 -25.35
N ASP A 40 28.58 1.34 -25.74
CA ASP A 40 29.13 0.58 -26.86
C ASP A 40 28.93 1.36 -28.19
N PRO A 41 29.84 1.28 -29.17
CA PRO A 41 29.69 1.95 -30.46
C PRO A 41 28.40 1.60 -31.20
N THR A 42 27.83 0.41 -30.96
CA THR A 42 26.58 -0.06 -31.58
C THR A 42 25.31 0.36 -30.83
N GLN A 43 25.45 0.97 -29.65
CA GLN A 43 24.36 1.37 -28.77
C GLN A 43 23.80 2.74 -29.17
N THR A 44 22.47 2.83 -29.26
CA THR A 44 21.72 4.04 -29.58
C THR A 44 20.96 4.60 -28.38
N ILE A 45 20.62 3.75 -27.40
CA ILE A 45 19.89 4.13 -26.18
C ILE A 45 20.84 4.07 -25.00
N ALA A 46 21.05 5.20 -24.32
CA ALA A 46 21.93 5.27 -23.15
C ALA A 46 21.31 4.56 -21.94
N TYR A 47 22.14 3.83 -21.19
CA TYR A 47 21.79 3.34 -19.86
C TYR A 47 21.60 4.54 -18.90
N ILE A 48 20.83 4.35 -17.83
CA ILE A 48 20.75 5.31 -16.72
C ILE A 48 22.15 5.59 -16.20
N SER A 49 22.93 4.54 -16.03
CA SER A 49 24.32 4.59 -15.56
C SER A 49 25.24 5.39 -16.51
N ASP A 50 25.01 5.33 -17.83
CA ASP A 50 25.75 6.15 -18.80
C ASP A 50 25.48 7.64 -18.62
N VAL A 51 24.21 8.04 -18.52
CA VAL A 51 23.81 9.43 -18.30
C VAL A 51 24.29 9.91 -16.93
N GLY A 52 24.15 9.05 -15.92
CA GLY A 52 24.57 9.28 -14.54
C GLY A 52 26.09 9.36 -14.34
N ALA A 53 26.90 8.91 -15.30
CA ALA A 53 28.35 9.02 -15.24
C ALA A 53 28.89 10.42 -15.65
N GLN A 54 28.05 11.24 -16.28
CA GLN A 54 28.45 12.51 -16.91
C GLN A 54 28.29 13.71 -15.97
N SER A 55 27.94 14.88 -16.51
CA SER A 55 27.70 16.12 -15.77
C SER A 55 26.64 15.99 -14.67
N LEU A 56 25.69 15.06 -14.81
CA LEU A 56 24.63 14.80 -13.84
C LEU A 56 25.00 13.76 -12.77
N LYS A 57 26.28 13.36 -12.66
CA LYS A 57 26.73 12.48 -11.58
C LYS A 57 26.35 12.95 -10.18
N PRO A 58 26.49 14.24 -9.81
CA PRO A 58 26.05 14.71 -8.50
C PRO A 58 24.56 14.49 -8.23
N LEU A 59 23.70 14.66 -9.26
CA LEU A 59 22.27 14.39 -9.16
C LEU A 59 22.00 12.90 -8.95
N PHE A 60 22.68 12.04 -9.71
CA PHE A 60 22.52 10.59 -9.61
C PHE A 60 22.96 10.06 -8.23
N VAL A 61 24.14 10.48 -7.75
CA VAL A 61 24.66 10.09 -6.42
C VAL A 61 23.74 10.58 -5.32
N THR A 62 23.33 11.85 -5.35
CA THR A 62 22.43 12.43 -4.34
C THR A 62 21.09 11.70 -4.32
N GLY A 63 20.52 11.40 -5.49
CA GLY A 63 19.30 10.62 -5.63
C GLY A 63 19.43 9.23 -5.01
N CYS A 64 20.48 8.48 -5.36
CA CYS A 64 20.76 7.16 -4.82
C CYS A 64 20.87 7.16 -3.29
N VAL A 65 21.61 8.12 -2.72
CA VAL A 65 21.79 8.26 -1.27
C VAL A 65 20.47 8.59 -0.56
N LEU A 66 19.74 9.59 -1.03
CA LEU A 66 18.48 10.01 -0.41
C LEU A 66 17.41 8.91 -0.51
N THR A 67 17.22 8.32 -1.69
CA THR A 67 16.25 7.23 -1.88
C THR A 67 16.54 6.05 -0.95
N SER A 68 17.80 5.57 -0.93
CA SER A 68 18.16 4.40 -0.14
C SER A 68 18.05 4.63 1.37
N ILE A 69 18.53 5.77 1.89
CA ILE A 69 18.43 6.09 3.33
C ILE A 69 16.97 6.19 3.78
N PHE A 70 16.11 6.85 3.00
CA PHE A 70 14.69 6.97 3.36
C PHE A 70 13.92 5.65 3.19
N LEU A 71 14.34 4.79 2.25
CA LEU A 71 13.82 3.43 2.12
C LEU A 71 14.18 2.58 3.36
N ASP A 72 15.45 2.59 3.77
CA ASP A 72 15.91 1.88 4.98
C ASP A 72 15.21 2.41 6.24
N ALA A 73 15.04 3.74 6.34
CA ALA A 73 14.27 4.35 7.41
C ALA A 73 12.81 3.87 7.42
N SER A 74 12.22 3.59 6.26
CA SER A 74 10.87 3.03 6.14
C SER A 74 10.82 1.62 6.75
N PHE A 75 11.79 0.76 6.45
CA PHE A 75 11.85 -0.59 7.01
C PHE A 75 12.09 -0.60 8.52
N ILE A 76 13.01 0.26 9.00
CA ILE A 76 13.24 0.45 10.43
C ILE A 76 11.97 0.97 11.12
N SER A 77 11.24 1.87 10.47
CA SER A 77 10.00 2.42 11.02
C SER A 77 8.92 1.35 11.21
N GLU A 78 8.82 0.37 10.31
CA GLU A 78 7.92 -0.77 10.49
C GLU A 78 8.25 -1.54 11.75
N ILE A 79 9.53 -1.88 11.97
CA ILE A 79 9.98 -2.59 13.17
C ILE A 79 9.61 -1.79 14.43
N VAL A 80 9.93 -0.49 14.44
CA VAL A 80 9.65 0.40 15.59
C VAL A 80 8.14 0.48 15.85
N LEU A 81 7.32 0.58 14.81
CA LEU A 81 5.86 0.68 14.95
C LEU A 81 5.24 -0.66 15.39
N ARG A 82 5.74 -1.79 14.92
CA ARG A 82 5.36 -3.14 15.39
C ARG A 82 5.75 -3.34 16.84
N TYR A 83 6.93 -2.88 17.26
CA TYR A 83 7.37 -2.93 18.65
C TYR A 83 6.46 -2.09 19.57
N LYS A 84 6.07 -0.89 19.11
CA LYS A 84 5.14 0.02 19.81
C LYS A 84 3.67 -0.42 19.78
N GLY A 85 3.34 -1.52 19.09
CA GLY A 85 1.97 -2.03 18.94
C GLY A 85 1.06 -1.18 18.06
N ARG A 86 1.64 -0.29 17.24
CA ARG A 86 0.90 0.53 16.24
C ARG A 86 0.66 -0.24 14.94
N LEU A 87 1.50 -1.22 14.64
CA LEU A 87 1.30 -2.22 13.58
C LEU A 87 1.06 -3.60 14.20
N ALA A 88 0.58 -4.55 13.40
CA ALA A 88 0.40 -5.94 13.79
C ALA A 88 1.71 -6.50 14.36
N ARG A 89 1.68 -6.89 15.64
CA ARG A 89 2.88 -7.23 16.39
C ARG A 89 3.37 -8.63 16.01
N ASN A 90 4.68 -8.78 15.84
CA ASN A 90 5.29 -10.08 15.55
C ASN A 90 5.06 -11.02 16.74
N TYR A 91 4.38 -12.14 16.49
CA TYR A 91 3.95 -13.11 17.48
C TYR A 91 5.08 -14.11 17.78
N SER A 92 5.84 -14.50 16.76
CA SER A 92 6.85 -15.55 16.84
C SER A 92 8.29 -15.03 16.74
N ARG A 93 9.26 -15.83 17.22
CA ARG A 93 10.70 -15.49 17.11
C ARG A 93 11.16 -15.40 15.65
N THR A 94 10.67 -16.30 14.80
CA THR A 94 11.02 -16.33 13.38
C THR A 94 10.56 -15.09 12.62
N GLU A 95 9.40 -14.50 12.92
CA GLU A 95 8.98 -13.22 12.29
C GLU A 95 9.92 -12.08 12.64
N LYS A 96 10.40 -12.03 13.89
CA LYS A 96 11.38 -11.03 14.31
C LYS A 96 12.71 -11.21 13.58
N ILE A 97 13.17 -12.46 13.42
CA ILE A 97 14.40 -12.77 12.69
C ILE A 97 14.26 -12.36 11.22
N LEU A 98 13.15 -12.73 10.56
CA LEU A 98 12.87 -12.34 9.17
C LEU A 98 12.85 -10.82 8.99
N SER A 99 12.22 -10.10 9.92
CA SER A 99 12.17 -8.62 9.90
C SER A 99 13.54 -7.97 10.10
N VAL A 100 14.41 -8.55 10.94
CA VAL A 100 15.78 -8.06 11.12
C VAL A 100 16.64 -8.38 9.90
N LEU A 101 16.53 -9.59 9.35
CA LEU A 101 17.25 -9.99 8.15
C LEU A 101 16.86 -9.14 6.95
N SER A 102 15.57 -8.80 6.77
CA SER A 102 15.16 -7.94 5.68
C SER A 102 15.83 -6.57 5.74
N VAL A 103 15.94 -5.96 6.93
CA VAL A 103 16.66 -4.69 7.12
C VAL A 103 18.15 -4.83 6.84
N ILE A 104 18.80 -5.91 7.31
CA ILE A 104 20.23 -6.13 7.06
C ILE A 104 20.50 -6.21 5.55
N PHE A 105 19.72 -7.00 4.82
CA PHE A 105 19.88 -7.13 3.37
C PHE A 105 19.49 -5.86 2.61
N ALA A 106 18.55 -5.06 3.12
CA ALA A 106 18.24 -3.74 2.58
C ALA A 106 19.44 -2.79 2.69
N ILE A 107 20.11 -2.77 3.85
CA ILE A 107 21.33 -1.97 4.05
C ILE A 107 22.44 -2.44 3.10
N VAL A 108 22.59 -3.75 2.86
CA VAL A 108 23.52 -4.28 1.84
C VAL A 108 23.15 -3.75 0.45
N GLY A 109 21.86 -3.75 0.11
CA GLY A 109 21.34 -3.16 -1.12
C GLY A 109 21.64 -1.66 -1.24
N THR A 110 21.45 -0.91 -0.15
CA THR A 110 21.78 0.52 -0.02
C THR A 110 23.27 0.78 -0.26
N ILE A 111 24.15 -0.01 0.36
CA ILE A 111 25.60 0.08 0.13
C ILE A 111 25.90 -0.15 -1.36
N GLY A 112 25.29 -1.17 -1.97
CA GLY A 112 25.40 -1.43 -3.42
C GLY A 112 24.96 -0.23 -4.26
N LEU A 113 23.80 0.35 -4.00
CA LEU A 113 23.24 1.48 -4.76
C LEU A 113 24.08 2.76 -4.62
N ILE A 114 24.58 3.06 -3.42
CA ILE A 114 25.45 4.22 -3.21
C ILE A 114 26.78 3.99 -3.91
N CYS A 115 27.41 2.81 -3.72
CA CYS A 115 28.69 2.52 -4.33
C CYS A 115 28.62 2.50 -5.87
N LEU A 116 27.59 1.90 -6.50
CA LEU A 116 27.47 1.92 -7.97
C LEU A 116 27.29 3.34 -8.52
N SER A 117 26.67 4.25 -7.75
CA SER A 117 26.52 5.65 -8.16
C SER A 117 27.83 6.43 -8.13
N VAL A 118 28.74 6.07 -7.21
CA VAL A 118 30.06 6.69 -7.06
C VAL A 118 31.08 6.08 -8.02
N PHE A 119 31.11 4.75 -8.12
CA PHE A 119 31.93 4.00 -9.06
C PHE A 119 31.16 3.81 -10.38
N ASP A 120 31.22 4.83 -11.23
CA ASP A 120 30.47 4.88 -12.50
C ASP A 120 31.05 3.99 -13.61
N THR A 121 30.25 3.85 -14.68
CA THR A 121 30.57 3.06 -15.88
C THR A 121 31.72 3.62 -16.71
N LEU A 122 32.03 4.92 -16.58
CA LEU A 122 33.10 5.56 -17.36
C LEU A 122 34.49 5.28 -16.77
N ARG A 123 34.63 5.37 -15.45
CA ARG A 123 35.92 5.27 -14.75
C ARG A 123 36.16 3.89 -14.13
N HIS A 124 35.10 3.22 -13.68
CA HIS A 124 35.19 1.99 -12.90
C HIS A 124 34.13 0.95 -13.29
N PRO A 125 34.02 0.54 -14.57
CA PRO A 125 32.93 -0.31 -15.06
C PRO A 125 32.84 -1.67 -14.33
N GLN A 126 33.96 -2.30 -14.01
CA GLN A 126 33.95 -3.58 -13.29
C GLN A 126 33.41 -3.45 -11.85
N LEU A 127 33.74 -2.34 -11.17
CA LEU A 127 33.21 -2.06 -9.83
C LEU A 127 31.74 -1.69 -9.90
N HIS A 128 31.35 -0.92 -10.91
CA HIS A 128 29.95 -0.58 -11.16
C HIS A 128 29.08 -1.83 -11.28
N ASP A 129 29.47 -2.78 -12.14
CA ASP A 129 28.74 -4.03 -12.35
C ASP A 129 28.67 -4.88 -11.07
N LEU A 130 29.76 -4.95 -10.30
CA LEU A 130 29.79 -5.65 -9.02
C LEU A 130 28.79 -5.05 -8.02
N PHE A 131 28.76 -3.72 -7.89
CA PHE A 131 27.85 -3.03 -6.98
C PHE A 131 26.41 -3.05 -7.47
N LEU A 132 26.17 -3.10 -8.78
CA LEU A 132 24.85 -3.35 -9.37
C LEU A 132 24.31 -4.72 -8.97
N VAL A 133 25.14 -5.77 -9.06
CA VAL A 133 24.76 -7.12 -8.60
C VAL A 133 24.50 -7.12 -7.09
N LEU A 134 25.34 -6.45 -6.29
CA LEU A 134 25.17 -6.34 -4.84
C LEU A 134 23.85 -5.64 -4.47
N PHE A 135 23.52 -4.54 -5.17
CA PHE A 135 22.28 -3.79 -5.04
C PHE A 135 21.05 -4.68 -5.30
N ILE A 136 21.02 -5.34 -6.47
CA ILE A 136 19.92 -6.21 -6.88
C ILE A 136 19.74 -7.36 -5.89
N PHE A 137 20.84 -8.03 -5.55
CA PHE A 137 20.82 -9.15 -4.60
C PHE A 137 20.31 -8.73 -3.22
N GLY A 138 20.84 -7.62 -2.68
CA GLY A 138 20.44 -7.09 -1.38
C GLY A 138 18.94 -6.81 -1.29
N TYR A 139 18.39 -6.05 -2.23
CA TYR A 139 16.97 -5.72 -2.20
C TYR A 139 16.05 -6.90 -2.50
N ILE A 140 16.41 -7.81 -3.42
CA ILE A 140 15.59 -9.00 -3.68
C ILE A 140 15.53 -9.90 -2.44
N VAL A 141 16.68 -10.19 -1.82
CA VAL A 141 16.71 -11.04 -0.61
C VAL A 141 15.95 -10.37 0.54
N SER A 142 16.12 -9.06 0.71
CA SER A 142 15.33 -8.27 1.66
C SER A 142 13.83 -8.43 1.41
N ALA A 143 13.39 -8.27 0.16
CA ALA A 143 11.99 -8.35 -0.23
C ALA A 143 11.40 -9.75 -0.03
N VAL A 144 12.18 -10.81 -0.28
CA VAL A 144 11.79 -12.20 0.04
C VAL A 144 11.54 -12.38 1.53
N PHE A 145 12.42 -11.85 2.40
CA PHE A 145 12.20 -11.92 3.85
C PHE A 145 10.98 -11.12 4.31
N ILE A 146 10.72 -9.95 3.69
CA ILE A 146 9.50 -9.17 3.92
C ILE A 146 8.27 -9.99 3.52
N CYS A 147 8.22 -10.53 2.32
CA CYS A 147 7.10 -11.34 1.86
C CYS A 147 6.86 -12.56 2.77
N TRP A 148 7.92 -13.22 3.22
CA TRP A 148 7.80 -14.34 4.15
C TRP A 148 7.26 -13.91 5.52
N GLU A 149 7.74 -12.79 6.07
CA GLU A 149 7.19 -12.19 7.29
C GLU A 149 5.68 -11.91 7.12
N TYR A 150 5.29 -11.23 6.04
CA TYR A 150 3.90 -10.85 5.76
C TYR A 150 2.99 -12.06 5.53
N GLN A 151 3.46 -13.09 4.84
CA GLN A 151 2.71 -14.34 4.65
C GLN A 151 2.41 -14.97 6.02
N ARG A 152 3.41 -15.01 6.91
CA ARG A 152 3.25 -15.62 8.24
C ARG A 152 2.33 -14.81 9.14
N LEU A 153 2.44 -13.48 9.11
CA LEU A 153 1.51 -12.60 9.83
C LEU A 153 0.09 -12.69 9.27
N GLY A 154 -0.07 -12.80 7.95
CA GLY A 154 -1.37 -12.91 7.29
C GLY A 154 -2.15 -14.16 7.68
N ILE A 155 -1.48 -15.24 8.07
CA ILE A 155 -2.11 -16.46 8.61
C ILE A 155 -2.74 -16.17 9.98
N HIS A 156 -2.07 -15.40 10.85
CA HIS A 156 -2.53 -15.08 12.20
C HIS A 156 -3.58 -13.95 12.23
N TYR A 157 -3.43 -12.94 11.38
CA TYR A 157 -4.30 -11.76 11.32
C TYR A 157 -5.27 -11.80 10.12
N ARG A 158 -5.91 -12.96 9.92
CA ARG A 158 -6.78 -13.26 8.76
C ARG A 158 -7.94 -12.26 8.56
N GLN A 159 -8.30 -11.51 9.61
CA GLN A 159 -9.36 -10.51 9.60
C GLN A 159 -8.93 -9.14 9.02
N HIS A 160 -7.62 -8.83 8.96
CA HIS A 160 -7.14 -7.54 8.43
C HIS A 160 -6.74 -7.65 6.95
N LYS A 161 -7.68 -7.30 6.06
CA LYS A 161 -7.50 -7.34 4.60
C LYS A 161 -6.30 -6.50 4.11
N ILE A 162 -5.95 -5.42 4.81
CA ILE A 162 -4.86 -4.51 4.40
C ILE A 162 -3.48 -5.19 4.39
N LEU A 163 -3.19 -6.10 5.34
CA LEU A 163 -1.93 -6.86 5.35
C LEU A 163 -1.83 -7.78 4.13
N ARG A 164 -2.96 -8.37 3.70
CA ARG A 164 -3.01 -9.27 2.54
C ARG A 164 -2.83 -8.51 1.23
N TYR A 165 -3.44 -7.32 1.11
CA TYR A 165 -3.24 -6.47 -0.06
C TYR A 165 -1.78 -6.03 -0.18
N SER A 166 -1.15 -5.59 0.90
CA SER A 166 0.27 -5.20 0.86
C SER A 166 1.17 -6.36 0.46
N PHE A 167 0.93 -7.56 1.00
CA PHE A 167 1.66 -8.76 0.60
C PHE A 167 1.58 -9.03 -0.91
N TRP A 168 0.38 -9.02 -1.48
CA TRP A 168 0.21 -9.30 -2.92
C TRP A 168 0.79 -8.20 -3.81
N ILE A 169 0.69 -6.93 -3.40
CA ILE A 169 1.31 -5.81 -4.12
C ILE A 169 2.83 -6.01 -4.16
N LYS A 170 3.46 -6.30 -3.01
CA LYS A 170 4.92 -6.53 -2.94
C LYS A 170 5.36 -7.76 -3.70
N LEU A 171 4.62 -8.86 -3.57
CA LEU A 171 4.92 -10.08 -4.31
C LEU A 171 4.86 -9.84 -5.82
N ALA A 172 3.85 -9.09 -6.30
CA ALA A 172 3.76 -8.73 -7.71
C ALA A 172 4.97 -7.91 -8.17
N PHE A 173 5.37 -6.88 -7.40
CA PHE A 173 6.57 -6.10 -7.72
C PHE A 173 7.83 -6.96 -7.75
N ILE A 174 8.06 -7.81 -6.74
CA ILE A 174 9.24 -8.69 -6.70
C ILE A 174 9.28 -9.61 -7.92
N LEU A 175 8.16 -10.23 -8.28
CA LEU A 175 8.10 -11.12 -9.45
C LEU A 175 8.38 -10.37 -10.76
N ILE A 176 7.83 -9.16 -10.91
CA ILE A 176 8.08 -8.30 -12.07
C ILE A 176 9.55 -7.87 -12.11
N GLU A 177 10.11 -7.39 -11.00
CA GLU A 177 11.50 -6.92 -10.93
C GLU A 177 12.50 -8.05 -11.17
N VAL A 178 12.29 -9.23 -10.58
CA VAL A 178 13.13 -10.41 -10.83
C VAL A 178 13.05 -10.80 -12.31
N GLY A 179 11.85 -10.82 -12.90
CA GLY A 179 11.67 -11.13 -14.32
C GLY A 179 12.40 -10.13 -15.23
N LEU A 180 12.25 -8.84 -14.96
CA LEU A 180 12.94 -7.77 -15.70
C LEU A 180 14.47 -7.80 -15.49
N ALA A 181 14.94 -8.09 -14.27
CA ALA A 181 16.37 -8.21 -13.97
C ALA A 181 17.01 -9.40 -14.69
N ILE A 182 16.32 -10.54 -14.77
CA ILE A 182 16.76 -11.69 -15.57
C ILE A 182 16.81 -11.30 -17.05
N ALA A 183 15.77 -10.65 -17.56
CA ALA A 183 15.75 -10.19 -18.95
C ALA A 183 16.92 -9.24 -19.23
N PHE A 184 17.19 -8.29 -18.33
CA PHE A 184 18.31 -7.35 -18.41
C PHE A 184 19.66 -8.07 -18.43
N ALA A 185 19.86 -9.05 -17.54
CA ALA A 185 21.08 -9.83 -17.51
C ALA A 185 21.29 -10.64 -18.81
N VAL A 186 20.22 -11.23 -19.36
CA VAL A 186 20.28 -12.00 -20.61
C VAL A 186 20.57 -11.10 -21.82
N THR A 187 19.91 -9.95 -21.93
CA THR A 187 20.17 -9.00 -23.02
C THR A 187 21.59 -8.43 -22.95
N GLN A 188 22.11 -8.18 -21.74
CA GLN A 188 23.51 -7.80 -21.57
C GLN A 188 24.48 -8.89 -22.04
N LYS A 189 24.28 -10.15 -21.61
CA LYS A 189 25.14 -11.28 -22.02
C LYS A 189 25.08 -11.57 -23.51
N THR A 190 23.94 -11.29 -24.16
CA THR A 190 23.74 -11.44 -25.61
C THR A 190 24.13 -10.20 -26.42
N LYS A 191 24.72 -9.18 -25.77
CA LYS A 191 25.17 -7.92 -26.40
C LYS A 191 24.05 -7.14 -27.11
N LYS A 192 22.81 -7.29 -26.64
CA LYS A 192 21.65 -6.52 -27.11
C LYS A 192 21.52 -5.25 -26.28
N TYR A 193 22.50 -4.35 -26.40
CA TYR A 193 22.68 -3.22 -25.48
C TYR A 193 21.50 -2.25 -25.44
N ASP A 194 20.88 -1.92 -26.58
CA ASP A 194 19.69 -1.06 -26.59
C ASP A 194 18.50 -1.66 -25.83
N MET A 195 18.30 -2.97 -25.96
CA MET A 195 17.24 -3.68 -25.23
C MET A 195 17.56 -3.74 -23.73
N ALA A 196 18.82 -3.95 -23.37
CA ALA A 196 19.27 -3.88 -21.98
C ALA A 196 19.09 -2.47 -21.40
N ALA A 197 19.38 -1.41 -22.15
CA ALA A 197 19.16 -0.03 -21.70
C ALA A 197 17.68 0.25 -21.44
N ILE A 198 16.79 -0.16 -22.35
CA ILE A 198 15.33 -0.06 -22.14
C ILE A 198 14.91 -0.82 -20.87
N LEU A 199 15.44 -2.02 -20.64
CA LEU A 199 15.13 -2.82 -19.47
C LEU A 199 15.65 -2.18 -18.18
N GLU A 200 16.84 -1.60 -18.16
CA GLU A 200 17.38 -0.87 -17.00
C GLU A 200 16.46 0.30 -16.61
N TRP A 201 16.06 1.13 -17.59
CA TRP A 201 15.10 2.21 -17.37
C TRP A 201 13.77 1.67 -16.83
N THR A 202 13.26 0.60 -17.42
CA THR A 202 12.00 -0.02 -17.00
C THR A 202 12.08 -0.53 -15.57
N VAL A 203 13.14 -1.26 -15.21
CA VAL A 203 13.38 -1.75 -13.85
C VAL A 203 13.43 -0.59 -12.86
N ALA A 204 14.17 0.48 -13.19
CA ALA A 204 14.30 1.63 -12.31
C ALA A 204 12.97 2.37 -12.08
N PHE A 205 12.14 2.51 -13.12
CA PHE A 205 10.78 3.08 -12.96
C PHE A 205 9.87 2.16 -12.16
N VAL A 206 9.90 0.85 -12.38
CA VAL A 206 9.14 -0.12 -11.57
C VAL A 206 9.56 -0.06 -10.10
N PHE A 207 10.86 0.06 -9.83
CA PHE A 207 11.40 0.21 -8.48
C PHE A 207 10.82 1.42 -7.73
N THR A 208 10.51 2.51 -8.44
CA THR A 208 9.78 3.67 -7.86
C THR A 208 8.47 3.23 -7.20
N PHE A 209 7.67 2.43 -7.91
CA PHE A 209 6.36 1.99 -7.43
C PHE A 209 6.49 0.91 -6.34
N TYR A 210 7.52 0.07 -6.42
CA TYR A 210 7.88 -0.85 -5.34
C TYR A 210 8.17 -0.09 -4.03
N VAL A 211 9.04 0.93 -4.07
CA VAL A 211 9.35 1.80 -2.92
C VAL A 211 8.09 2.49 -2.41
N MET A 212 7.28 3.05 -3.31
CA MET A 212 6.02 3.70 -2.93
C MET A 212 5.04 2.73 -2.26
N SER A 213 5.06 1.43 -2.61
CA SER A 213 4.16 0.43 -2.03
C SER A 213 4.27 0.29 -0.51
N PHE A 214 5.42 0.64 0.09
CA PHE A 214 5.63 0.64 1.55
C PHE A 214 4.79 1.70 2.27
N PHE A 215 4.27 2.70 1.55
CA PHE A 215 3.26 3.60 2.09
C PHE A 215 2.05 2.83 2.64
N VAL A 216 1.60 1.78 1.93
CA VAL A 216 0.43 0.97 2.31
C VAL A 216 0.60 0.32 3.69
N ASP A 217 1.83 -0.04 4.06
CA ASP A 217 2.15 -0.67 5.36
C ASP A 217 2.13 0.31 6.52
N LEU A 218 2.42 1.58 6.23
CA LEU A 218 2.51 2.63 7.24
C LEU A 218 1.18 3.40 7.41
N ILE A 219 0.21 3.23 6.50
CA ILE A 219 -1.16 3.79 6.64
C ILE A 219 -1.82 3.40 7.97
N PRO A 220 -1.83 2.12 8.41
CA PRO A 220 -2.44 1.75 9.68
C PRO A 220 -1.91 2.55 10.87
N ALA A 221 -0.62 2.91 10.86
CA ALA A 221 -0.02 3.69 11.93
C ALA A 221 -0.65 5.08 12.09
N LEU A 222 -1.25 5.65 11.04
CA LEU A 222 -2.01 6.91 11.11
C LEU A 222 -3.28 6.77 11.93
N ARG A 223 -3.95 5.62 11.85
CA ARG A 223 -5.22 5.34 12.52
C ARG A 223 -5.03 4.92 13.98
N THR A 224 -3.91 4.29 14.32
CA THR A 224 -3.61 3.81 15.69
C THR A 224 -2.87 4.87 16.55
N LYS A 225 -3.14 6.17 16.37
CA LYS A 225 -2.54 7.22 17.21
C LYS A 225 -3.02 7.09 18.66
N ASP A 226 -4.32 6.87 18.85
CA ASP A 226 -4.93 6.61 20.15
C ASP A 226 -4.56 5.25 20.73
N LYS A 227 -4.31 5.19 22.04
CA LYS A 227 -3.90 3.97 22.74
C LYS A 227 -4.98 2.87 22.69
N SER A 228 -6.26 3.24 22.58
CA SER A 228 -7.41 2.32 22.48
C SER A 228 -7.45 1.55 21.15
N GLN A 229 -6.86 2.10 20.09
CA GLN A 229 -6.86 1.53 18.73
C GLN A 229 -5.57 0.75 18.43
N ARG A 230 -4.69 0.53 19.42
CA ARG A 230 -3.42 -0.21 19.25
C ARG A 230 -3.64 -1.71 19.36
N PHE A 231 -2.81 -2.48 18.68
CA PHE A 231 -2.81 -3.94 18.77
C PHE A 231 -2.33 -4.38 20.16
N THR A 232 -3.26 -4.64 21.08
CA THR A 232 -2.98 -5.06 22.46
C THR A 232 -2.49 -6.50 22.53
N LYS A 233 -1.59 -6.77 23.49
CA LYS A 233 -1.00 -8.09 23.71
C LYS A 233 -1.98 -8.96 24.50
N GLY A 234 -2.67 -9.88 23.83
CA GLY A 234 -3.43 -10.95 24.47
C GLY A 234 -4.91 -10.63 24.70
N ASN A 235 -5.71 -10.76 23.64
CA ASN A 235 -6.83 -11.69 23.56
C ASN A 235 -7.51 -11.42 22.22
N GLY A 236 -7.63 -12.44 21.36
CA GLY A 236 -8.51 -12.40 20.18
C GLY A 236 -10.00 -12.28 20.52
N ARG A 237 -10.35 -11.70 21.68
CA ARG A 237 -11.70 -11.49 22.21
C ARG A 237 -12.09 -10.02 22.32
N THR A 238 -11.15 -9.07 22.42
CA THR A 238 -11.53 -7.68 22.75
C THR A 238 -11.92 -6.84 21.54
N VAL A 239 -11.34 -7.08 20.36
CA VAL A 239 -11.84 -6.43 19.12
C VAL A 239 -13.14 -7.09 18.67
N MET A 240 -13.24 -8.41 18.81
CA MET A 240 -14.49 -9.16 18.57
C MET A 240 -15.62 -8.70 19.50
N SER A 241 -15.38 -8.39 20.77
CA SER A 241 -16.46 -7.96 21.67
C SER A 241 -16.92 -6.52 21.43
N ILE A 242 -16.09 -5.64 20.85
CA ILE A 242 -16.50 -4.25 20.54
C ILE A 242 -17.25 -4.24 19.21
N GLU A 243 -16.73 -4.89 18.16
CA GLU A 243 -17.37 -4.91 16.84
C GLU A 243 -18.64 -5.78 16.81
N GLN A 244 -18.69 -6.86 17.62
CA GLN A 244 -19.89 -7.68 17.80
C GLN A 244 -20.93 -7.01 18.71
N ASN A 245 -20.53 -6.28 19.77
CA ASN A 245 -21.49 -5.47 20.55
C ASN A 245 -22.04 -4.29 19.75
N ASP A 246 -21.21 -3.59 18.98
CA ASP A 246 -21.66 -2.48 18.15
C ASP A 246 -22.60 -2.97 17.04
N GLY A 247 -22.30 -4.14 16.45
CA GLY A 247 -23.19 -4.81 15.49
C GLY A 247 -24.51 -5.27 16.09
N LEU A 248 -24.50 -5.84 17.31
CA LEU A 248 -25.71 -6.23 18.05
C LEU A 248 -26.53 -5.02 18.48
N ALA A 249 -25.90 -3.97 19.02
CA ALA A 249 -26.58 -2.73 19.41
C ALA A 249 -27.22 -2.03 18.20
N THR A 250 -26.52 -1.99 17.06
CA THR A 250 -27.06 -1.42 15.82
C THR A 250 -28.21 -2.27 15.27
N ALA A 251 -28.14 -3.60 15.39
CA ALA A 251 -29.22 -4.50 14.99
C ALA A 251 -30.45 -4.38 15.92
N GLU A 252 -30.26 -4.26 17.24
CA GLU A 252 -31.33 -4.02 18.21
C GLU A 252 -32.01 -2.67 17.98
N ILE A 253 -31.24 -1.59 17.76
CA ILE A 253 -31.80 -0.27 17.44
C ILE A 253 -32.63 -0.33 16.14
N ASN A 254 -32.11 -0.98 15.09
CA ASN A 254 -32.84 -1.11 13.82
C ASN A 254 -34.10 -1.99 13.94
N MET A 255 -34.09 -3.04 14.77
CA MET A 255 -35.27 -3.85 15.04
C MET A 255 -36.32 -3.05 15.80
N HIS A 256 -35.91 -2.32 16.84
CA HIS A 256 -36.82 -1.52 17.65
C HIS A 256 -37.45 -0.36 16.85
N ASP A 257 -36.69 0.27 15.95
CA ASP A 257 -37.22 1.28 15.03
C ASP A 257 -38.15 0.69 13.97
N ARG A 258 -37.92 -0.55 13.56
CA ARG A 258 -38.82 -1.26 12.63
C ARG A 258 -40.14 -1.64 13.30
N GLU A 259 -40.11 -2.10 14.54
CA GLU A 259 -41.31 -2.39 15.33
C GLU A 259 -42.13 -1.12 15.57
N ARG A 260 -41.49 -0.01 15.96
CA ARG A 260 -42.17 1.28 16.11
C ARG A 260 -42.85 1.75 14.82
N ARG A 261 -42.20 1.58 13.65
CA ARG A 261 -42.83 1.91 12.36
C ARG A 261 -44.02 1.01 12.00
N LEU A 262 -44.03 -0.23 12.45
CA LEU A 262 -45.14 -1.16 12.22
C LEU A 262 -46.33 -0.86 13.14
N GLU A 263 -46.07 -0.45 14.39
CA GLU A 263 -47.12 0.01 15.31
C GLU A 263 -47.75 1.34 14.86
N ASP A 264 -46.93 2.28 14.38
CA ASP A 264 -47.41 3.57 13.85
C ASP A 264 -48.20 3.38 12.54
N GLY A 265 -47.73 2.52 11.64
CA GLY A 265 -48.44 2.16 10.40
C GLY A 265 -49.71 1.31 10.59
N SER A 266 -49.87 0.66 11.75
CA SER A 266 -51.08 -0.08 12.12
C SER A 266 -52.17 0.82 12.69
N SER A 267 -51.79 1.93 13.32
CA SER A 267 -52.73 2.84 13.99
C SER A 267 -53.57 3.66 13.00
N ASP A 268 -53.01 3.93 11.81
CA ASP A 268 -53.64 4.74 10.77
C ASP A 268 -54.65 3.97 9.88
N ARG A 269 -54.75 2.63 10.01
CA ARG A 269 -55.70 1.82 9.22
C ARG A 269 -57.06 1.59 9.88
N THR A 270 -57.26 2.04 11.12
CA THR A 270 -58.50 1.79 11.88
C THR A 270 -59.49 2.96 11.93
N LEU A 271 -59.17 4.12 11.34
CA LEU A 271 -60.08 5.27 11.22
C LEU A 271 -60.42 5.57 9.76
N GLY A 272 -60.96 4.57 9.07
CA GLY A 272 -61.46 4.77 7.73
C GLY A 272 -62.49 3.71 7.38
N ARG A 273 -63.73 4.17 7.19
CA ARG A 273 -64.82 3.52 6.46
C ARG A 273 -65.77 2.67 7.31
N ASN A 274 -66.93 3.24 7.59
CA ASN A 274 -68.22 2.57 7.39
C ASN A 274 -69.31 3.63 7.19
N ASN A 275 -69.61 3.92 5.92
CA ASN A 275 -70.79 4.64 5.48
C ASN A 275 -71.50 3.70 4.49
N VAL A 276 -72.65 3.15 4.91
CA VAL A 276 -73.54 2.36 4.04
C VAL A 276 -74.96 2.85 4.31
N GLY A 277 -75.45 3.78 3.49
CA GLY A 277 -76.88 3.92 3.18
C GLY A 277 -77.20 3.04 1.97
N MET A 278 -78.42 2.57 1.71
CA MET A 278 -79.76 2.94 2.17
C MET A 278 -80.73 1.83 1.69
N VAL A 279 -82.05 1.99 1.94
CA VAL A 279 -83.24 1.31 1.36
C VAL A 279 -83.81 0.17 2.26
N ASN A 280 -85.02 0.21 2.86
CA ASN A 280 -86.34 0.58 2.32
C ASN A 280 -87.43 0.87 3.41
N THR A 281 -88.28 1.88 3.12
CA THR A 281 -89.73 2.09 3.42
C THR A 281 -90.31 2.19 4.86
N PRO A 282 -91.15 3.22 5.15
CA PRO A 282 -91.85 3.42 6.43
C PRO A 282 -93.23 2.73 6.51
N MET A 283 -93.59 2.22 7.70
CA MET A 283 -94.94 1.76 8.05
C MET A 283 -95.80 2.91 8.65
N PRO A 284 -97.15 2.88 8.46
CA PRO A 284 -98.05 3.98 8.83
C PRO A 284 -98.44 4.00 10.33
N PRO A 285 -98.94 5.14 10.85
CA PRO A 285 -99.24 5.34 12.27
C PRO A 285 -100.60 4.75 12.71
N PRO A 286 -100.77 4.41 14.01
CA PRO A 286 -102.08 4.05 14.58
C PRO A 286 -102.99 5.27 14.84
N PRO A 287 -104.33 5.12 14.80
CA PRO A 287 -105.28 6.23 14.94
C PRO A 287 -105.75 6.53 16.38
N ALA A 288 -105.95 7.83 16.61
CA ALA A 288 -106.95 8.53 17.44
C ALA A 288 -107.04 8.31 18.97
N LYS A 289 -107.13 9.43 19.72
CA LYS A 289 -108.39 9.90 20.33
C LYS A 289 -108.28 11.29 20.98
N TYR A 290 -109.21 12.16 20.58
CA TYR A 290 -109.55 13.47 21.16
C TYR A 290 -110.01 13.39 22.62
N ARG A 291 -109.73 14.43 23.42
CA ARG A 291 -110.68 14.97 24.40
C ARG A 291 -110.46 16.47 24.67
N ALA A 292 -111.54 17.21 24.39
CA ALA A 292 -111.87 18.63 24.59
C ALA A 292 -112.09 18.96 26.09
N PRO A 293 -112.60 20.15 26.52
CA PRO A 293 -112.92 21.39 25.79
C PRO A 293 -112.04 22.60 26.13
#